data_AF-A0A2M7RZ44-F1
#
_entry.id   AF-A0A2M7RZ44-F1
#
_cell.length_a   1.000
_cell.length_b   1.000
_cell.length_c   1.000
_cell.angle_alpha   90.00
_cell.angle_beta   90.00
_cell.angle_gamma   90.00
#
_symmetry.space_group_name_H-M   'P 1'
#
loop_
_entity.id
_entity.type
_entity.pdbx_description
1 polymer ?
#
loop_
_entity_poly.entity_id
_entity_poly.type
_entity_poly.pdbx_seq_one_letter_code
_entity_poly.pdbx_strand_id
1 'polypeptide(L)'
;GNHTFARKEIELIIGDPRILRPLNYPAVVPGRGWNIFDVGDIKIAVINAMGRVYMPLLDCPFHTIDPIIEQISQKTRNIIVDFHAEITSEKQSFGQYLNGKASAVIGTHTHVQTADEQILSEGTAYITDCGMTGPSEGIIGVDREIILKKYLTSLPYKFVVAKGPSMLNGVIIEIDENTGKAKNISRIKKRS
;
A
#
# COMPACT_ATOMS: atom_id res chain seq x y z
N GLY A 1 0.49 3.44 -6.12
CA GLY A 1 0.85 4.51 -5.16
C GLY A 1 1.01 5.85 -5.88
N ASN A 2 1.72 6.80 -5.27
CA ASN A 2 1.86 8.18 -5.79
C ASN A 2 2.71 8.26 -7.08
N HIS A 3 3.67 7.36 -7.28
CA HIS A 3 4.54 7.35 -8.46
C HIS A 3 4.03 6.52 -9.65
N THR A 4 2.78 6.04 -9.61
CA THR A 4 2.21 5.17 -10.67
C THR A 4 2.42 5.73 -12.08
N PHE A 5 2.20 7.04 -12.28
CA PHE A 5 2.29 7.68 -13.59
C PHE A 5 3.60 8.46 -13.83
N ALA A 6 4.63 8.25 -13.01
CA ALA A 6 5.89 8.98 -13.12
C ALA A 6 6.73 8.57 -14.36
N ARG A 7 6.41 7.43 -14.98
CA ARG A 7 7.10 6.85 -16.14
C ARG A 7 6.07 6.60 -17.24
N LYS A 8 6.34 7.07 -18.46
CA LYS A 8 5.40 6.97 -19.59
C LYS A 8 5.12 5.52 -19.99
N GLU A 9 6.08 4.64 -19.74
CA GLU A 9 6.01 3.20 -19.98
C GLU A 9 4.85 2.52 -19.25
N ILE A 10 4.28 3.17 -18.20
CA ILE A 10 3.07 2.69 -17.53
C ILE A 10 1.90 2.50 -18.51
N GLU A 11 1.81 3.33 -19.56
CA GLU A 11 0.75 3.26 -20.57
C GLU A 11 0.70 1.90 -21.29
N LEU A 12 1.84 1.21 -21.36
CA LEU A 12 1.96 -0.10 -22.01
C LEU A 12 1.40 -1.24 -21.14
N ILE A 13 1.32 -1.04 -19.81
CA ILE A 13 1.03 -2.11 -18.85
C ILE A 13 -0.19 -1.83 -17.97
N ILE A 14 -0.65 -0.58 -17.87
CA ILE A 14 -1.73 -0.17 -16.95
C ILE A 14 -3.08 -0.84 -17.25
N GLY A 15 -3.26 -1.38 -18.45
CA GLY A 15 -4.43 -2.17 -18.83
C GLY A 15 -4.46 -3.59 -18.25
N ASP A 16 -3.32 -4.13 -17.81
CA ASP A 16 -3.22 -5.47 -17.26
C ASP A 16 -4.07 -5.58 -15.97
N PRO A 17 -4.96 -6.58 -15.85
CA PRO A 17 -5.82 -6.75 -14.68
C PRO A 17 -5.07 -7.00 -13.37
N ARG A 18 -3.78 -7.37 -13.43
CA ARG A 18 -2.90 -7.59 -12.27
C ARG A 18 -2.27 -6.30 -11.77
N ILE A 19 -2.32 -5.21 -12.54
CA ILE A 19 -1.75 -3.92 -12.19
C ILE A 19 -2.86 -3.01 -11.66
N LEU A 20 -2.70 -2.61 -10.39
CA LEU A 20 -3.62 -1.72 -9.70
C LEU A 20 -2.98 -0.34 -9.48
N ARG A 21 -3.81 0.70 -9.51
CA ARG A 21 -3.46 2.08 -9.15
C ARG A 21 -4.37 2.57 -8.02
N PRO A 22 -4.08 3.70 -7.33
CA PRO A 22 -4.98 4.15 -6.27
C PRO A 22 -6.39 4.39 -6.79
N LEU A 23 -7.39 3.79 -6.15
CA LEU A 23 -8.78 3.80 -6.59
C LEU A 23 -9.38 5.21 -6.61
N ASN A 24 -8.89 6.09 -5.74
CA ASN A 24 -9.37 7.46 -5.58
C ASN A 24 -8.73 8.47 -6.56
N TYR A 25 -8.07 8.01 -7.62
CA TYR A 25 -7.85 8.86 -8.80
C TYR A 25 -9.16 9.11 -9.54
N PRO A 26 -9.32 10.28 -10.21
CA PRO A 26 -10.50 10.59 -11.02
C PRO A 26 -10.82 9.48 -12.02
N ALA A 27 -12.11 9.31 -12.33
CA ALA A 27 -12.61 8.20 -13.14
C ALA A 27 -11.97 8.12 -14.55
N VAL A 28 -11.53 9.26 -15.09
CA VAL A 28 -10.88 9.36 -16.41
C VAL A 28 -9.46 8.77 -16.44
N VAL A 29 -8.85 8.51 -15.28
CA VAL A 29 -7.46 8.03 -15.19
C VAL A 29 -7.40 6.52 -15.47
N PRO A 30 -6.52 6.09 -16.39
CA PRO A 30 -6.47 4.69 -16.85
C PRO A 30 -6.07 3.72 -15.74
N GLY A 31 -6.38 2.45 -15.97
CA GLY A 31 -6.19 1.36 -15.01
C GLY A 31 -7.34 1.24 -14.02
N ARG A 32 -7.16 0.35 -13.04
CA ARG A 32 -8.20 0.01 -12.07
C ARG A 32 -7.70 0.14 -10.64
N GLY A 33 -8.63 0.47 -9.74
CA GLY A 33 -8.38 0.64 -8.31
C GLY A 33 -8.27 -0.67 -7.52
N TRP A 34 -8.90 -1.72 -8.06
CA TRP A 34 -9.05 -3.01 -7.40
C TRP A 34 -9.29 -4.10 -8.44
N ASN A 35 -9.10 -5.35 -8.03
CA ASN A 35 -9.52 -6.53 -8.79
C ASN A 35 -9.76 -7.72 -7.86
N ILE A 36 -10.48 -8.73 -8.35
CA ILE A 36 -10.65 -10.03 -7.69
C ILE A 36 -9.84 -11.07 -8.45
N PHE A 37 -9.03 -11.83 -7.73
CA PHE A 37 -8.18 -12.87 -8.25
C PHE A 37 -8.66 -14.23 -7.75
N ASP A 38 -8.70 -15.21 -8.65
CA ASP A 38 -8.96 -16.60 -8.32
C ASP A 38 -7.65 -17.27 -7.87
N VAL A 39 -7.65 -17.84 -6.68
CA VAL A 39 -6.54 -18.56 -6.06
C VAL A 39 -7.03 -19.95 -5.67
N GLY A 40 -6.93 -20.89 -6.62
CA GLY A 40 -7.65 -22.16 -6.52
C GLY A 40 -9.17 -21.90 -6.48
N ASP A 41 -9.84 -22.43 -5.47
CA ASP A 41 -11.28 -22.25 -5.26
C ASP A 41 -11.63 -20.98 -4.46
N ILE A 42 -10.62 -20.22 -4.02
CA ILE A 42 -10.79 -19.02 -3.19
C ILE A 42 -10.68 -17.78 -4.07
N LYS A 43 -11.57 -16.80 -3.82
CA LYS A 43 -11.48 -15.46 -4.43
C LYS A 43 -10.84 -14.49 -3.46
N ILE A 44 -9.82 -13.76 -3.89
CA ILE A 44 -9.17 -12.70 -3.10
C ILE A 44 -9.31 -11.37 -3.83
N ALA A 45 -9.89 -10.38 -3.17
CA ALA A 45 -9.93 -9.02 -3.66
C ALA A 45 -8.70 -8.25 -3.17
N VAL A 46 -8.07 -7.51 -4.08
CA VAL A 46 -6.98 -6.59 -3.75
C VAL A 46 -7.38 -5.19 -4.16
N ILE A 47 -7.18 -4.22 -3.27
CA ILE A 47 -7.54 -2.82 -3.44
C ILE A 47 -6.28 -1.97 -3.19
N ASN A 48 -6.05 -0.98 -4.04
CA ASN A 48 -5.06 0.07 -3.79
C ASN A 48 -5.78 1.40 -3.56
N ALA A 49 -5.46 2.10 -2.47
CA ALA A 49 -5.98 3.43 -2.15
C ALA A 49 -4.85 4.35 -1.72
N MET A 50 -5.05 5.66 -1.82
CA MET A 50 -4.03 6.66 -1.46
C MET A 50 -4.56 7.69 -0.48
N GLY A 51 -3.76 8.00 0.54
CA GLY A 51 -4.00 9.11 1.46
C GLY A 51 -3.89 10.46 0.77
N ARG A 52 -4.26 11.52 1.48
CA ARG A 52 -4.30 12.89 0.94
C ARG A 52 -3.41 13.86 1.71
N VAL A 53 -3.08 13.58 2.96
CA VAL A 53 -2.29 14.54 3.75
C VAL A 53 -0.83 14.46 3.34
N TYR A 54 -0.26 15.61 2.93
CA TYR A 54 1.07 15.73 2.30
C TYR A 54 1.24 14.94 1.00
N MET A 55 0.14 14.60 0.34
CA MET A 55 0.11 13.83 -0.91
C MET A 55 -0.71 14.58 -1.98
N PRO A 56 -0.67 14.14 -3.26
CA PRO A 56 -1.55 14.69 -4.28
C PRO A 56 -3.01 14.72 -3.82
N LEU A 57 -3.69 15.83 -4.11
CA LEU A 57 -5.10 16.02 -3.76
C LEU A 57 -5.98 15.15 -4.68
N LEU A 58 -6.35 13.98 -4.16
CA LEU A 58 -7.25 13.03 -4.79
C LEU A 58 -8.64 13.03 -4.10
N ASP A 59 -9.57 12.25 -4.66
CA ASP A 59 -10.87 12.01 -4.04
C ASP A 59 -10.69 11.40 -2.64
N CYS A 60 -11.69 11.60 -1.78
CA CYS A 60 -11.65 11.12 -0.40
C CYS A 60 -11.57 9.58 -0.37
N PRO A 61 -10.45 8.98 0.08
CA PRO A 61 -10.29 7.53 0.02
C PRO A 61 -11.34 6.79 0.86
N PHE A 62 -11.80 7.40 1.96
CA PHE A 62 -12.84 6.87 2.84
C PHE A 62 -14.19 6.73 2.12
N HIS A 63 -14.62 7.76 1.38
CA HIS A 63 -15.87 7.70 0.64
C HIS A 63 -15.76 6.85 -0.63
N THR A 64 -14.62 6.91 -1.33
CA THR A 64 -14.46 6.18 -2.59
C THR A 64 -14.41 4.67 -2.37
N ILE A 65 -13.93 4.19 -1.21
CA ILE A 65 -13.80 2.76 -0.96
C ILE A 65 -15.12 2.08 -0.55
N ASP A 66 -16.07 2.77 0.08
CA ASP A 66 -17.32 2.15 0.58
C ASP A 66 -18.13 1.41 -0.49
N PRO A 67 -18.51 2.03 -1.63
CA PRO A 67 -19.29 1.30 -2.64
C PRO A 67 -18.49 0.15 -3.27
N ILE A 68 -17.16 0.25 -3.28
CA ILE A 68 -16.28 -0.79 -3.81
C ILE A 68 -16.27 -2.00 -2.87
N ILE A 69 -16.16 -1.78 -1.57
CA ILE A 69 -16.24 -2.85 -0.56
C ILE A 69 -17.60 -3.53 -0.61
N GLU A 70 -18.68 -2.77 -0.71
CA GLU A 70 -20.03 -3.32 -0.85
C GLU A 70 -20.13 -4.25 -2.08
N GLN A 71 -19.65 -3.78 -3.24
CA GLN A 71 -19.63 -4.58 -4.47
C GLN A 71 -18.77 -5.84 -4.36
N ILE A 72 -17.57 -5.74 -3.76
CA ILE A 72 -16.64 -6.86 -3.59
C ILE A 72 -17.22 -7.90 -2.62
N SER A 73 -17.86 -7.45 -1.53
CA SER A 73 -18.38 -8.31 -0.46
C SER A 73 -19.45 -9.30 -0.95
N GLN A 74 -20.13 -8.99 -2.05
CA GLN A 74 -21.07 -9.90 -2.72
C GLN A 74 -20.38 -11.09 -3.41
N LYS A 75 -19.06 -11.00 -3.64
CA LYS A 75 -18.27 -12.01 -4.36
C LYS A 75 -17.24 -12.70 -3.48
N THR A 76 -16.67 -11.99 -2.51
CA THR A 76 -15.70 -12.55 -1.56
C THR A 76 -15.61 -11.70 -0.30
N ARG A 77 -15.34 -12.36 0.83
CA ARG A 77 -15.01 -11.73 2.12
C ARG A 77 -13.51 -11.50 2.29
N ASN A 78 -12.69 -12.09 1.42
CA ASN A 78 -11.23 -12.02 1.50
C ASN A 78 -10.75 -10.76 0.77
N ILE A 79 -10.55 -9.67 1.53
CA ILE A 79 -10.26 -8.34 0.99
C ILE A 79 -8.96 -7.81 1.59
N ILE A 80 -7.99 -7.52 0.73
CA ILE A 80 -6.69 -6.97 1.09
C ILE A 80 -6.60 -5.54 0.54
N VAL A 81 -6.23 -4.59 1.39
CA VAL A 81 -6.11 -3.18 1.03
C VAL A 81 -4.69 -2.70 1.26
N ASP A 82 -4.04 -2.21 0.20
CA ASP A 82 -2.83 -1.40 0.28
C ASP A 82 -3.23 0.08 0.36
N PHE A 83 -2.95 0.70 1.51
CA PHE A 83 -3.20 2.11 1.75
C PHE A 83 -1.91 2.92 1.71
N HIS A 84 -1.67 3.55 0.56
CA HIS A 84 -0.47 4.32 0.28
C HIS A 84 -0.60 5.74 0.83
N ALA A 85 -0.04 6.02 2.00
CA ALA A 85 -0.27 7.29 2.70
C ALA A 85 0.98 7.80 3.42
N GLU A 86 1.09 9.10 3.68
CA GLU A 86 2.23 9.67 4.40
C GLU A 86 2.05 9.61 5.91
N ILE A 87 0.96 10.18 6.42
CA ILE A 87 0.81 10.39 7.86
C ILE A 87 0.20 9.17 8.57
N THR A 88 0.70 8.89 9.76
CA THR A 88 0.25 7.76 10.57
C THR A 88 -1.20 7.88 11.03
N SER A 89 -1.69 9.07 11.32
CA SER A 89 -3.08 9.27 11.75
C SER A 89 -4.08 8.92 10.64
N GLU A 90 -3.84 9.34 9.40
CA GLU A 90 -4.68 8.98 8.25
C GLU A 90 -4.68 7.46 8.05
N LYS A 91 -3.53 6.80 8.17
CA LYS A 91 -3.42 5.33 8.08
C LYS A 91 -4.17 4.59 9.19
N GLN A 92 -4.00 5.00 10.44
CA GLN A 92 -4.69 4.39 11.57
C GLN A 92 -6.21 4.61 11.47
N SER A 93 -6.64 5.82 11.10
CA SER A 93 -8.06 6.11 10.85
C SER A 93 -8.62 5.23 9.74
N PHE A 94 -7.88 5.02 8.65
CA PHE A 94 -8.31 4.17 7.54
C PHE A 94 -8.37 2.68 7.93
N GLY A 95 -7.39 2.20 8.70
CA GLY A 95 -7.41 0.86 9.28
C GLY A 95 -8.61 0.62 10.18
N GLN A 96 -8.91 1.56 11.08
CA GLN A 96 -10.10 1.50 11.95
C GLN A 96 -11.40 1.61 11.16
N TYR A 97 -11.44 2.43 10.10
CA TYR A 97 -12.62 2.60 9.25
C TYR A 97 -13.02 1.31 8.52
N LEU A 98 -12.04 0.49 8.17
CA LEU A 98 -12.22 -0.79 7.47
C LEU A 98 -12.15 -2.01 8.40
N ASN A 99 -12.04 -1.80 9.71
CA ASN A 99 -12.04 -2.87 10.70
C ASN A 99 -13.35 -3.67 10.60
N GLY A 100 -13.25 -4.98 10.36
CA GLY A 100 -14.38 -5.88 10.12
C GLY A 100 -14.94 -5.85 8.69
N LYS A 101 -14.54 -4.89 7.86
CA LYS A 101 -14.92 -4.77 6.44
C LYS A 101 -13.86 -5.34 5.49
N ALA A 102 -12.60 -5.40 5.92
CA ALA A 102 -11.48 -5.95 5.16
C ALA A 102 -10.73 -7.00 5.97
N SER A 103 -10.11 -7.97 5.29
CA SER A 103 -9.23 -8.95 5.92
C SER A 103 -7.92 -8.32 6.37
N ALA A 104 -7.38 -7.40 5.57
CA ALA A 104 -6.14 -6.70 5.88
C ALA A 104 -6.12 -5.28 5.33
N VAL A 105 -5.56 -4.35 6.11
CA VAL A 105 -5.20 -2.99 5.70
C VAL A 105 -3.71 -2.78 5.98
N ILE A 106 -2.94 -2.66 4.91
CA ILE A 106 -1.48 -2.58 4.95
C ILE A 106 -1.07 -1.20 4.48
N GLY A 107 -0.46 -0.41 5.36
CA GLY A 107 0.10 0.88 4.96
C GLY A 107 1.38 0.73 4.13
N THR A 108 1.56 1.64 3.18
CA THR A 108 2.82 1.80 2.40
C THR A 108 3.17 3.28 2.27
N HIS A 109 4.26 3.60 1.54
CA HIS A 109 4.78 4.94 1.17
C HIS A 109 6.00 5.41 1.96
N THR A 110 6.05 5.26 3.29
CA THR A 110 7.08 5.93 4.10
C THR A 110 8.45 5.22 4.04
N HIS A 111 8.47 4.01 3.47
CA HIS A 111 9.64 3.16 3.26
C HIS A 111 10.30 2.62 4.54
N VAL A 112 9.76 2.93 5.71
CA VAL A 112 10.25 2.45 7.01
C VAL A 112 9.20 1.55 7.63
N GLN A 113 9.51 0.26 7.73
CA GLN A 113 8.60 -0.73 8.32
C GLN A 113 8.32 -0.39 9.78
N THR A 114 7.05 -0.29 10.15
CA THR A 114 6.61 -0.08 11.53
C THR A 114 6.60 -1.40 12.32
N ALA A 115 6.39 -1.33 13.63
CA ALA A 115 6.32 -2.50 14.52
C ALA A 115 4.97 -2.56 15.28
N ASP A 116 3.93 -2.07 14.64
CA ASP A 116 2.56 -1.97 15.17
C ASP A 116 1.60 -2.96 14.49
N GLU A 117 2.13 -4.03 13.90
CA GLU A 117 1.33 -5.09 13.31
C GLU A 117 0.43 -5.72 14.35
N GLN A 118 -0.86 -5.81 14.04
CA GLN A 118 -1.87 -6.33 14.96
C GLN A 118 -3.10 -6.79 14.20
N ILE A 119 -3.95 -7.56 14.90
CA ILE A 119 -5.31 -7.81 14.45
C ILE A 119 -6.23 -6.89 15.25
N LEU A 120 -6.98 -6.06 14.54
CA LEU A 120 -7.95 -5.14 15.12
C LEU A 120 -9.16 -5.89 15.67
N SER A 121 -9.98 -5.23 16.50
CA SER A 121 -11.04 -5.86 17.30
C SER A 121 -12.05 -6.69 16.49
N GLU A 122 -12.32 -6.33 15.23
CA GLU A 122 -13.29 -7.03 14.39
C GLU A 122 -12.64 -8.04 13.43
N GLY A 123 -11.34 -8.28 13.56
CA GLY A 123 -10.61 -9.32 12.83
C GLY A 123 -9.85 -8.84 11.59
N THR A 124 -9.61 -7.54 11.44
CA THR A 124 -8.80 -6.99 10.34
C THR A 124 -7.32 -6.95 10.73
N ALA A 125 -6.43 -7.55 9.94
CA ALA A 125 -4.99 -7.37 10.10
C ALA A 125 -4.58 -5.95 9.70
N TYR A 126 -3.71 -5.32 10.48
CA TYR A 126 -3.28 -3.94 10.28
C TYR A 126 -1.79 -3.77 10.52
N ILE A 127 -1.14 -2.91 9.73
CA ILE A 127 0.20 -2.35 10.00
C ILE A 127 0.29 -0.94 9.39
N THR A 128 0.92 0.01 10.09
CA THR A 128 1.05 1.39 9.59
C THR A 128 2.00 1.53 8.40
N ASP A 129 3.09 0.79 8.30
CA ASP A 129 3.86 0.72 7.06
C ASP A 129 4.57 -0.63 6.93
N CYS A 130 4.40 -1.33 5.80
CA CYS A 130 5.10 -2.59 5.57
C CYS A 130 6.58 -2.41 5.23
N GLY A 131 7.04 -1.17 5.02
CA GLY A 131 8.39 -0.82 4.65
C GLY A 131 8.67 -0.94 3.16
N MET A 132 9.93 -0.69 2.79
CA MET A 132 10.41 -0.75 1.41
C MET A 132 11.17 -2.06 1.13
N THR A 133 11.11 -2.53 -0.12
CA THR A 133 12.10 -3.47 -0.67
C THR A 133 13.01 -2.73 -1.64
N GLY A 134 14.32 -2.75 -1.38
CA GLY A 134 15.29 -1.94 -2.12
C GLY A 134 16.59 -1.71 -1.34
N PRO A 135 17.42 -0.72 -1.75
CA PRO A 135 18.71 -0.45 -1.10
C PRO A 135 18.57 -0.15 0.39
N SER A 136 19.38 -0.81 1.23
CA SER A 136 19.29 -0.69 2.69
C SER A 136 20.16 0.41 3.30
N GLU A 137 21.14 0.91 2.54
CA GLU A 137 22.13 1.91 3.02
C GLU A 137 21.89 3.32 2.46
N GLY A 138 20.84 3.49 1.65
CA GLY A 138 20.37 4.80 1.20
C GLY A 138 19.48 5.49 2.23
N ILE A 139 19.10 6.74 1.95
CA ILE A 139 18.04 7.44 2.68
C ILE A 139 16.76 7.26 1.88
N ILE A 140 15.85 6.41 2.39
CA ILE A 140 14.53 6.15 1.75
C ILE A 140 14.71 5.57 0.32
N GLY A 141 15.82 4.87 0.06
CA GLY A 141 16.17 4.25 -1.22
C GLY A 141 16.98 5.15 -2.17
N VAL A 142 17.25 6.40 -1.79
CA VAL A 142 18.06 7.36 -2.55
C VAL A 142 19.49 7.41 -1.99
N ASP A 143 20.45 7.68 -2.86
CA ASP A 143 21.85 7.89 -2.49
C ASP A 143 21.99 8.88 -1.32
N ARG A 144 22.73 8.46 -0.29
CA ARG A 144 22.86 9.18 0.97
C ARG A 144 23.47 10.58 0.76
N GLU A 145 24.53 10.69 -0.03
CA GLU A 145 25.24 11.95 -0.22
C GLU A 145 24.38 12.98 -0.95
N ILE A 146 23.56 12.53 -1.90
CA ILE A 146 22.59 13.38 -2.61
C ILE A 146 21.56 13.97 -1.64
N ILE A 147 20.98 13.13 -0.77
CA ILE A 147 19.98 13.59 0.19
C ILE A 147 20.59 14.51 1.24
N LEU A 148 21.78 14.20 1.76
CA LEU A 148 22.48 15.07 2.71
C LEU A 148 22.80 16.43 2.09
N LYS A 149 23.34 16.48 0.87
CA LYS A 149 23.60 17.75 0.17
C LYS A 149 22.32 18.55 -0.06
N LYS A 150 21.23 17.90 -0.44
CA LYS A 150 19.92 18.56 -0.60
C LYS A 150 19.51 19.27 0.70
N TYR A 151 19.61 18.61 1.85
CA TYR A 151 19.23 19.22 3.13
C TYR A 151 20.22 20.29 3.62
N LEU A 152 21.52 20.10 3.39
CA LEU A 152 22.55 21.06 3.83
C LEU A 152 22.58 22.34 2.99
N THR A 153 22.23 22.25 1.71
CA THR A 153 22.36 23.38 0.77
C THR A 153 21.01 23.96 0.34
N SER A 154 19.90 23.27 0.61
CA SER A 154 18.56 23.59 0.11
C SER A 154 18.44 23.64 -1.43
N LEU A 155 19.48 23.21 -2.15
CA LEU A 155 19.49 23.18 -3.61
C LEU A 155 18.83 21.90 -4.14
N PRO A 156 18.23 21.94 -5.35
CA PRO A 156 17.68 20.75 -5.97
C PRO A 156 18.80 19.82 -6.44
N TYR A 157 18.67 18.53 -6.13
CA TYR A 157 19.51 17.47 -6.67
C TYR A 157 18.64 16.40 -7.30
N LYS A 158 19.14 15.80 -8.38
CA LYS A 158 18.49 14.66 -9.02
C LYS A 158 18.60 13.44 -8.11
N PHE A 159 17.49 12.79 -7.82
CA PHE A 159 17.51 11.54 -7.07
C PHE A 159 18.14 10.42 -7.89
N VAL A 160 19.08 9.70 -7.26
CA VAL A 160 19.74 8.52 -7.79
C VAL A 160 19.52 7.40 -6.79
N VAL A 161 19.13 6.22 -7.27
CA VAL A 161 18.92 5.03 -6.42
C VAL A 161 20.24 4.68 -5.73
N ALA A 162 20.20 4.44 -4.43
CA ALA A 162 21.40 4.04 -3.68
C ALA A 162 21.94 2.69 -4.18
N LYS A 163 23.27 2.54 -4.10
CA LYS A 163 23.95 1.26 -4.35
C LYS A 163 24.13 0.49 -3.04
N GLY A 164 24.58 -0.75 -3.16
CA GLY A 164 24.97 -1.57 -2.02
C GLY A 164 23.94 -2.65 -1.66
N PRO A 165 23.97 -3.13 -0.41
CA PRO A 165 23.09 -4.20 0.05
C PRO A 165 21.62 -3.83 -0.06
N SER A 166 20.77 -4.84 -0.22
CA SER A 166 19.33 -4.67 -0.31
C SER A 166 18.63 -5.21 0.94
N MET A 167 17.47 -4.65 1.23
CA MET A 167 16.53 -5.18 2.21
C MET A 167 15.22 -5.55 1.53
N LEU A 168 14.57 -6.57 2.08
CA LEU A 168 13.19 -6.93 1.79
C LEU A 168 12.38 -6.74 3.07
N ASN A 169 11.32 -5.95 2.96
CA ASN A 169 10.30 -5.84 3.99
C ASN A 169 8.94 -6.28 3.42
N GLY A 170 8.12 -6.87 4.28
CA GLY A 170 6.76 -7.29 3.94
C GLY A 170 6.02 -7.79 5.16
N VAL A 171 4.83 -8.34 4.96
CA VAL A 171 4.03 -8.99 6.00
C VAL A 171 3.48 -10.32 5.49
N ILE A 172 3.41 -11.31 6.38
CA ILE A 172 2.68 -12.55 6.17
C ILE A 172 1.40 -12.46 7.00
N ILE A 173 0.27 -12.65 6.33
CA ILE A 173 -1.06 -12.59 6.95
C ILE A 173 -1.75 -13.93 6.71
N GLU A 174 -2.27 -14.52 7.78
CA GLU A 174 -3.13 -15.69 7.71
C GLU A 174 -4.58 -15.23 7.79
N ILE A 175 -5.41 -15.61 6.82
CA ILE A 175 -6.82 -15.23 6.71
C ILE A 175 -7.66 -16.49 6.73
N ASP A 176 -8.72 -16.49 7.53
CA ASP A 176 -9.78 -17.49 7.45
C ASP A 176 -10.62 -17.24 6.19
N GLU A 177 -10.53 -18.11 5.19
CA GLU A 177 -11.15 -17.87 3.88
C GLU A 177 -12.68 -17.86 3.90
N ASN A 178 -13.30 -18.47 4.92
CA ASN A 178 -14.75 -18.56 5.06
C ASN A 178 -15.33 -17.30 5.72
N THR A 179 -14.62 -16.76 6.72
CA THR A 179 -15.08 -15.57 7.45
C THR A 179 -14.49 -14.26 6.92
N GLY A 180 -13.35 -14.33 6.22
CA GLY A 180 -12.56 -13.18 5.79
C GLY A 180 -11.74 -12.53 6.91
N LYS A 181 -11.73 -13.09 8.13
CA LYS A 181 -11.00 -12.54 9.28
C LYS A 181 -9.55 -12.99 9.29
N ALA A 182 -8.64 -12.08 9.65
CA ALA A 182 -7.25 -12.42 9.88
C ALA A 182 -7.09 -13.22 11.18
N LYS A 183 -6.29 -14.29 11.12
CA LYS A 183 -5.88 -15.13 12.27
C LYS A 183 -4.52 -14.71 12.81
N ASN A 184 -3.63 -14.26 11.93
CA ASN A 184 -2.28 -13.84 12.29
C ASN A 184 -1.73 -12.79 11.33
N ILE A 185 -0.83 -11.94 11.82
CA ILE A 185 0.02 -11.05 11.03
C ILE A 185 1.44 -11.08 11.60
N SER A 186 2.44 -11.25 10.73
CA SER A 186 3.85 -11.19 11.11
C SER A 186 4.67 -10.41 10.09
N ARG A 187 5.58 -9.57 10.57
CA ARG A 187 6.50 -8.83 9.70
C ARG A 187 7.62 -9.71 9.18
N ILE A 188 7.99 -9.47 7.92
CA ILE A 188 9.20 -9.98 7.31
C ILE A 188 10.17 -8.83 7.14
N LYS A 189 11.41 -9.04 7.58
CA LYS A 189 12.54 -8.16 7.34
C LYS A 189 13.79 -8.99 7.09
N LYS A 190 14.30 -8.92 5.87
CA LYS A 190 15.54 -9.60 5.45
C LYS A 190 16.52 -8.57 4.89
N ARG A 191 17.81 -8.81 5.11
CA ARG A 191 18.91 -8.03 4.53
C ARG A 191 19.86 -9.01 3.85
N SER A 192 20.29 -8.66 2.64
CA SER A 192 21.36 -9.36 1.91
C SER A 192 22.73 -8.82 2.31
#